data_AF-A0A936FQP3-F1
#
_entry.id   AF-A0A936FQP3-F1
#
_cell.length_a   1.000
_cell.length_b   1.000
_cell.length_c   1.000
_cell.angle_alpha   90.00
_cell.angle_beta   90.00
_cell.angle_gamma   90.00
#
_symmetry.space_group_name_H-M   'P 1'
#
loop_
_entity.id
_entity.type
_entity.pdbx_description
1 polymer ?
#
loop_
_entity_poly.entity_id
_entity_poly.type
_entity_poly.pdbx_seq_one_letter_code
_entity_poly.pdbx_strand_id
1 'polypeptide(L)'
;MLRKILFLLICCMFLPMMVNAQQYFSPIYSDPQLFLVETKWAYYQTKHVESNTVIHQDDAAKTYFLYFKIDHTYEQYLDGVLKKGSWSIDNKTLNFPFRNINQFTIAIMDNNFLILQYTQANGRGSYQYIFKWVDSKNAPFAKPNYELPEVTISEKHTKKRWWMPWVKDPKPKNDIIGNGIYINIELIGGGYYGGLDAVSKDFITIENDGRLIHEFESEQNGLLVKKKTIPRRELEEFANYFIEQRFFDYKLIYDCETALCQKRKFSKPTPVPLRLSFTYGDRRKVVTIPIWGKDDRNIQYLDYPPAIDKMVDAIQNMAARI
;
A
#
# COMPACT_ATOMS: atom_id res chain seq x y z
N MET A 1 22.14 -76.02 0.17
CA MET A 1 22.13 -74.57 -0.11
C MET A 1 20.76 -73.98 0.24
N LEU A 2 20.46 -73.79 1.53
CA LEU A 2 19.13 -73.27 1.94
C LEU A 2 19.19 -72.72 3.37
N ARG A 3 20.03 -71.70 3.62
CA ARG A 3 20.10 -71.07 4.97
C ARG A 3 20.72 -69.67 5.01
N LYS A 4 20.66 -68.91 3.91
CA LYS A 4 21.22 -67.54 3.84
C LYS A 4 20.30 -66.49 3.19
N ILE A 5 19.01 -66.78 2.97
CA ILE A 5 18.07 -65.84 2.31
C ILE A 5 16.88 -65.49 3.21
N LEU A 6 17.03 -65.57 4.53
CA LEU A 6 15.95 -65.26 5.48
C LEU A 6 16.35 -64.22 6.53
N PHE A 7 17.30 -63.34 6.21
CA PHE A 7 17.68 -62.23 7.08
C PHE A 7 17.77 -60.88 6.34
N LEU A 8 17.26 -60.82 5.10
CA LEU A 8 17.26 -59.61 4.28
C LEU A 8 15.84 -59.08 3.98
N LEU A 9 14.81 -59.69 4.58
CA LEU A 9 13.40 -59.39 4.30
C LEU A 9 12.60 -58.94 5.53
N ILE A 10 13.28 -58.61 6.64
CA ILE A 10 12.70 -57.99 7.84
C ILE A 10 13.54 -56.74 8.19
N CYS A 11 13.68 -55.84 7.23
CA CYS A 11 14.21 -54.49 7.45
C CYS A 11 13.43 -53.44 6.64
N CYS A 12 12.15 -53.74 6.32
CA CYS A 12 11.28 -52.91 5.49
C CYS A 12 10.02 -52.38 6.19
N MET A 13 9.89 -52.51 7.52
CA MET A 13 8.75 -51.95 8.22
C MET A 13 9.21 -51.37 9.56
N PHE A 14 9.79 -50.18 9.54
CA PHE A 14 9.71 -49.16 10.60
C PHE A 14 10.44 -47.90 10.08
N LEU A 15 9.92 -47.34 8.98
CA LEU A 15 10.17 -45.95 8.63
C LEU A 15 9.33 -45.10 9.60
N PRO A 16 9.90 -44.27 10.49
CA PRO A 16 9.17 -43.10 10.91
C PRO A 16 9.00 -42.24 9.67
N MET A 17 7.78 -42.18 9.14
CA MET A 17 7.37 -41.07 8.30
C MET A 17 7.52 -39.81 9.14
N MET A 18 8.70 -39.20 9.11
CA MET A 18 8.84 -37.79 9.41
C MET A 18 8.08 -37.08 8.30
N VAL A 19 6.82 -36.81 8.58
CA VAL A 19 6.08 -35.74 7.91
C VAL A 19 6.86 -34.49 8.22
N ASN A 20 7.80 -34.14 7.33
CA ASN A 20 8.24 -32.77 7.21
C ASN A 20 6.98 -31.99 6.87
N ALA A 21 6.38 -31.38 7.89
CA ALA A 21 5.54 -30.22 7.68
C ALA A 21 6.44 -29.21 6.97
N GLN A 22 6.39 -29.19 5.64
CA GLN A 22 6.97 -28.12 4.87
C GLN A 22 6.29 -26.86 5.38
N GLN A 23 7.02 -26.11 6.21
CA GLN A 23 6.69 -24.74 6.52
C GLN A 23 6.48 -24.08 5.17
N TYR A 24 5.25 -23.67 4.91
CA TYR A 24 4.92 -22.84 3.76
C TYR A 24 5.71 -21.54 3.95
N PHE A 25 6.89 -21.47 3.35
CA PHE A 25 7.62 -20.23 3.20
C PHE A 25 6.84 -19.41 2.19
N SER A 26 5.98 -18.52 2.68
CA SER A 26 5.54 -17.37 1.89
C SER A 26 6.80 -16.60 1.45
N PRO A 27 6.88 -16.13 0.19
CA PRO A 27 8.04 -15.40 -0.28
C PRO A 27 8.24 -14.16 0.58
N ILE A 28 9.45 -14.07 1.15
CA ILE A 28 9.86 -13.11 2.17
C ILE A 28 10.08 -11.74 1.51
N TYR A 29 9.23 -10.78 1.85
CA TYR A 29 9.45 -9.34 1.67
C TYR A 29 10.61 -8.91 2.60
N SER A 30 11.66 -8.33 2.03
CA SER A 30 13.01 -8.35 2.64
C SER A 30 13.36 -7.20 3.59
N ASP A 31 12.42 -6.32 3.95
CA ASP A 31 12.65 -5.37 5.05
C ASP A 31 11.38 -5.12 5.88
N PRO A 32 11.27 -5.76 7.06
CA PRO A 32 10.10 -5.60 7.91
C PRO A 32 9.94 -4.18 8.46
N GLN A 33 10.99 -3.35 8.47
CA GLN A 33 10.90 -1.95 8.90
C GLN A 33 10.01 -1.13 7.96
N LEU A 34 10.22 -1.26 6.65
CA LEU A 34 9.48 -0.51 5.63
C LEU A 34 7.97 -0.81 5.62
N PHE A 35 7.56 -2.01 6.01
CA PHE A 35 6.15 -2.41 6.03
C PHE A 35 5.42 -1.99 7.33
N LEU A 36 6.12 -1.95 8.47
CA LEU A 36 5.51 -1.57 9.74
C LEU A 36 5.32 -0.05 9.85
N VAL A 37 6.12 0.75 9.14
CA VAL A 37 5.99 2.21 9.12
C VAL A 37 4.61 2.64 8.61
N GLU A 38 3.98 3.55 9.35
CA GLU A 38 2.67 4.14 9.05
C GLU A 38 1.49 3.16 9.05
N THR A 39 1.61 2.04 9.76
CA THR A 39 0.56 1.03 9.84
C THR A 39 -0.21 1.07 11.16
N LYS A 40 -1.53 0.84 11.06
CA LYS A 40 -2.47 0.82 12.18
C LYS A 40 -3.08 -0.56 12.31
N TRP A 41 -3.10 -1.06 13.54
CA TRP A 41 -3.45 -2.43 13.86
C TRP A 41 -4.40 -2.47 15.06
N ALA A 42 -5.44 -3.30 14.99
CA ALA A 42 -6.28 -3.65 16.12
C ALA A 42 -5.91 -5.05 16.61
N TYR A 43 -5.70 -5.19 17.91
CA TYR A 43 -5.53 -6.50 18.52
C TYR A 43 -6.81 -7.33 18.32
N TYR A 44 -6.66 -8.59 17.90
CA TYR A 44 -7.78 -9.47 17.63
C TYR A 44 -7.83 -10.65 18.60
N GLN A 45 -6.73 -11.40 18.72
CA GLN A 45 -6.66 -12.56 19.60
C GLN A 45 -5.23 -13.01 19.87
N THR A 46 -5.06 -13.83 20.90
CA THR A 46 -3.83 -14.57 21.21
C THR A 46 -4.10 -16.06 21.13
N LYS A 47 -3.22 -16.78 20.44
CA LYS A 47 -3.26 -18.23 20.30
C LYS A 47 -2.02 -18.88 20.88
N HIS A 48 -2.20 -20.07 21.44
CA HIS A 48 -1.09 -20.99 21.72
C HIS A 48 -0.74 -21.72 20.43
N VAL A 49 0.53 -21.74 20.03
CA VAL A 49 0.95 -22.29 18.74
C VAL A 49 0.81 -23.82 18.74
N GLU A 50 1.26 -24.48 19.81
CA GLU A 50 1.37 -25.94 19.87
C GLU A 50 0.00 -26.63 19.96
N SER A 51 -0.98 -26.00 20.62
CA SER A 51 -2.35 -26.53 20.73
C SER A 51 -3.36 -25.83 19.80
N ASN A 52 -2.95 -24.76 19.11
CA ASN A 52 -3.82 -23.88 18.32
C ASN A 52 -5.05 -23.35 19.08
N THR A 53 -5.00 -23.34 20.42
CA THR A 53 -6.10 -22.87 21.26
C THR A 53 -6.06 -21.35 21.40
N VAL A 54 -7.22 -20.71 21.27
CA VAL A 54 -7.37 -19.27 21.56
C VAL A 54 -7.35 -19.09 23.07
N ILE A 55 -6.36 -18.34 23.55
CA ILE A 55 -6.18 -18.06 24.99
C ILE A 55 -6.94 -16.80 25.38
N HIS A 56 -6.97 -15.83 24.48
CA HIS A 56 -7.59 -14.55 24.70
C HIS A 56 -8.10 -14.04 23.35
N GLN A 57 -9.32 -13.51 23.34
CA GLN A 57 -9.88 -12.82 22.20
C GLN A 57 -10.29 -11.43 22.67
N ASP A 58 -10.07 -10.45 21.81
CA ASP A 58 -10.45 -9.07 22.10
C ASP A 58 -11.97 -8.92 22.21
N ASP A 59 -12.41 -8.10 23.16
CA ASP A 59 -13.80 -7.68 23.29
C ASP A 59 -13.96 -6.35 22.54
N ALA A 60 -14.97 -6.25 21.67
CA ALA A 60 -15.19 -5.09 20.81
C ALA A 60 -15.31 -3.76 21.58
N ALA A 61 -15.67 -3.81 22.87
CA ALA A 61 -15.73 -2.64 23.75
C ALA A 61 -14.36 -2.14 24.25
N LYS A 62 -13.30 -2.97 24.21
CA LYS A 62 -11.98 -2.70 24.79
C LYS A 62 -10.84 -2.95 23.80
N THR A 63 -11.08 -2.64 22.53
CA THR A 63 -10.11 -2.93 21.48
C THR A 63 -8.83 -2.14 21.66
N TYR A 64 -7.74 -2.88 21.77
CA TYR A 64 -6.40 -2.34 21.77
C TYR A 64 -6.00 -1.96 20.35
N PHE A 65 -5.69 -0.69 20.12
CA PHE A 65 -5.15 -0.22 18.85
C PHE A 65 -3.67 0.10 18.99
N LEU A 66 -2.94 -0.10 17.90
CA LEU A 66 -1.52 0.15 17.77
C LEU A 66 -1.25 0.88 16.46
N TYR A 67 -0.39 1.89 16.51
CA TYR A 67 0.05 2.66 15.37
C TYR A 67 1.56 2.78 15.39
N PHE A 68 2.22 2.25 14.36
CA PHE A 68 3.66 2.38 14.16
C PHE A 68 3.93 3.56 13.23
N LYS A 69 4.77 4.51 13.68
CA LYS A 69 5.08 5.73 12.93
C LYS A 69 6.44 5.67 12.25
N ILE A 70 6.61 6.52 11.24
CA ILE A 70 7.85 6.69 10.47
C ILE A 70 9.06 7.15 11.30
N ASP A 71 8.84 7.82 12.42
CA ASP A 71 9.89 8.30 13.33
C ASP A 71 10.37 7.22 14.33
N HIS A 72 10.02 5.95 14.11
CA HIS A 72 10.27 4.82 15.02
C HIS A 72 9.62 4.96 16.40
N THR A 73 8.60 5.81 16.51
CA THR A 73 7.70 5.84 17.67
C THR A 73 6.43 5.06 17.38
N TYR A 74 5.79 4.55 18.43
CA TYR A 74 4.45 3.96 18.32
C TYR A 74 3.48 4.71 19.23
N GLU A 75 2.22 4.70 18.83
CA GLU A 75 1.09 5.09 19.66
C GLU A 75 0.20 3.88 19.90
N GLN A 76 -0.17 3.67 21.16
CA GLN A 76 -1.13 2.65 21.54
C GLN A 76 -2.34 3.30 22.19
N TYR A 77 -3.51 2.74 21.93
CA TYR A 77 -4.76 3.15 22.53
C TYR A 77 -5.42 1.95 23.20
N LEU A 78 -5.81 2.13 24.45
CA LEU A 78 -6.62 1.17 25.19
C LEU A 78 -7.51 1.92 26.18
N ASP A 79 -8.81 1.66 26.16
CA ASP A 79 -9.79 2.21 27.11
C ASP A 79 -9.70 3.75 27.28
N GLY A 80 -9.53 4.48 26.17
CA GLY A 80 -9.44 5.95 26.17
C GLY A 80 -8.06 6.52 26.51
N VAL A 81 -7.09 5.67 26.86
CA VAL A 81 -5.74 6.09 27.22
C VAL A 81 -4.79 5.89 26.05
N LEU A 82 -4.19 6.98 25.60
CA LEU A 82 -3.10 6.96 24.63
C LEU A 82 -1.75 6.87 25.37
N LYS A 83 -0.90 5.92 24.95
CA LYS A 83 0.49 5.86 25.38
C LYS A 83 1.41 5.88 24.17
N LYS A 84 2.61 6.41 24.37
CA LYS A 84 3.64 6.50 23.33
C LYS A 84 4.88 5.75 23.78
N GLY A 85 5.63 5.24 22.83
CA GLY A 85 6.94 4.66 23.07
C GLY A 85 7.74 4.56 21.78
N SER A 86 8.87 3.88 21.86
CA SER A 86 9.73 3.62 20.71
C SER A 86 9.67 2.16 20.33
N TRP A 87 9.77 1.90 19.03
CA TRP A 87 9.89 0.56 18.49
C TRP A 87 11.14 0.47 17.61
N SER A 88 11.70 -0.72 17.48
CA SER A 88 12.77 -0.97 16.53
C SER A 88 12.64 -2.40 16.01
N ILE A 89 13.19 -2.65 14.84
CA ILE A 89 13.27 -4.02 14.31
C ILE A 89 14.72 -4.33 14.03
N ASP A 90 15.16 -5.47 14.54
CA ASP A 90 16.42 -6.08 14.15
C ASP A 90 16.11 -7.39 13.43
N ASN A 91 16.34 -7.41 12.12
CA ASN A 91 15.97 -8.51 11.22
C ASN A 91 14.47 -8.85 11.28
N LYS A 92 14.07 -9.84 12.09
CA LYS A 92 12.67 -10.28 12.30
C LYS A 92 12.20 -10.08 13.74
N THR A 93 13.05 -9.51 14.59
CA THR A 93 12.76 -9.28 16.00
C THR A 93 12.28 -7.85 16.17
N LEU A 94 11.01 -7.70 16.50
CA LEU A 94 10.39 -6.42 16.85
C LEU A 94 10.60 -6.16 18.35
N ASN A 95 11.32 -5.09 18.66
CA ASN A 95 11.40 -4.53 20.00
C ASN A 95 10.22 -3.59 20.21
N PHE A 96 9.23 -4.05 20.96
CA PHE A 96 7.99 -3.35 21.22
C PHE A 96 7.38 -3.89 22.52
N PRO A 97 7.12 -3.05 23.53
CA PRO A 97 6.56 -3.51 24.80
C PRO A 97 5.04 -3.72 24.68
N PHE A 98 4.59 -4.96 24.85
CA PHE A 98 3.18 -5.32 24.89
C PHE A 98 2.91 -6.45 25.88
N ARG A 99 1.94 -6.27 26.79
CA ARG A 99 1.57 -7.24 27.83
C ARG A 99 2.77 -7.82 28.60
N ASN A 100 3.71 -6.96 29.01
CA ASN A 100 4.95 -7.30 29.72
C ASN A 100 5.98 -8.11 28.90
N ILE A 101 5.84 -8.15 27.58
CA ILE A 101 6.82 -8.72 26.66
C ILE A 101 7.42 -7.58 25.86
N ASN A 102 8.75 -7.52 25.77
CA ASN A 102 9.44 -6.42 25.10
C ASN A 102 9.93 -6.78 23.70
N GLN A 103 9.94 -8.07 23.35
CA GLN A 103 10.52 -8.58 22.12
C GLN A 103 9.62 -9.66 21.52
N PHE A 104 9.37 -9.52 20.22
CA PHE A 104 8.55 -10.45 19.45
C PHE A 104 9.26 -10.83 18.16
N THR A 105 9.09 -12.06 17.72
CA THR A 105 9.45 -12.46 16.36
C THR A 105 8.25 -12.23 15.45
N ILE A 106 8.44 -11.52 14.35
CA ILE A 106 7.38 -11.32 13.34
C ILE A 106 7.20 -12.65 12.59
N ALA A 107 6.06 -13.32 12.82
CA ALA A 107 5.75 -14.61 12.21
C ALA A 107 5.06 -14.43 10.85
N ILE A 108 4.06 -13.56 10.79
CA ILE A 108 3.36 -13.18 9.55
C ILE A 108 3.13 -11.67 9.58
N MET A 109 3.28 -11.05 8.43
CA MET A 109 3.00 -9.64 8.24
C MET A 109 2.50 -9.46 6.81
N ASP A 110 1.19 -9.24 6.67
CA ASP A 110 0.49 -9.06 5.40
C ASP A 110 -0.50 -7.87 5.48
N ASN A 111 -1.25 -7.59 4.41
CA ASN A 111 -2.17 -6.44 4.35
C ASN A 111 -3.39 -6.56 5.27
N ASN A 112 -3.60 -7.70 5.91
CA ASN A 112 -4.75 -8.00 6.75
C ASN A 112 -4.34 -8.29 8.20
N PHE A 113 -3.19 -8.91 8.41
CA PHE A 113 -2.75 -9.46 9.68
C PHE A 113 -1.28 -9.17 9.96
N LEU A 114 -1.02 -8.75 11.20
CA LEU A 114 0.28 -8.75 11.82
C LEU A 114 0.26 -9.81 12.92
N ILE A 115 1.12 -10.81 12.81
CA ILE A 115 1.23 -11.91 13.77
C ILE A 115 2.60 -11.83 14.43
N LEU A 116 2.58 -11.47 15.71
CA LEU A 116 3.76 -11.41 16.56
C LEU A 116 3.85 -12.69 17.38
N GLN A 117 4.96 -13.40 17.26
CA GLN A 117 5.22 -14.62 18.01
C GLN A 117 6.16 -14.34 19.18
N TYR A 118 5.85 -14.94 20.32
CA TYR A 118 6.70 -14.92 21.52
C TYR A 118 6.87 -16.34 22.04
N THR A 119 8.11 -16.73 22.30
CA THR A 119 8.45 -18.02 22.92
C THR A 119 8.88 -17.77 24.36
N GLN A 120 8.24 -18.43 25.32
CA GLN A 120 8.62 -18.30 26.73
C GLN A 120 10.02 -18.89 26.97
N ALA A 121 10.85 -18.18 27.74
CA ALA A 121 12.22 -18.60 28.08
C ALA A 121 12.28 -19.99 28.75
N ASN A 122 11.19 -20.40 29.41
CA ASN A 122 11.08 -21.68 30.12
C ASN A 122 10.69 -22.85 29.18
N GLY A 123 10.58 -22.63 27.86
CA GLY A 123 10.22 -23.65 26.87
C GLY A 123 8.76 -24.14 26.96
N ARG A 124 7.90 -23.46 27.73
CA ARG A 124 6.50 -23.88 28.02
C ARG A 124 5.49 -23.57 26.90
N GLY A 125 5.96 -23.22 25.71
CA GLY A 125 5.12 -22.99 24.54
C GLY A 125 5.34 -21.63 23.89
N SER A 126 4.86 -21.53 22.65
CA SER A 126 4.95 -20.35 21.81
C SER A 126 3.56 -19.73 21.67
N TYR A 127 3.49 -18.41 21.70
CA TYR A 127 2.24 -17.65 21.65
C TYR A 127 2.25 -16.75 20.43
N GLN A 128 1.14 -16.71 19.70
CA GLN A 128 0.91 -15.81 18.59
C GLN A 128 -0.10 -14.75 18.97
N TYR A 129 0.31 -13.49 18.91
CA TYR A 129 -0.52 -12.31 19.06
C TYR A 129 -0.91 -11.83 17.68
N ILE A 130 -2.20 -11.90 17.39
CA ILE A 130 -2.76 -11.61 16.07
C ILE A 130 -3.41 -10.23 16.14
N PHE A 131 -2.96 -9.36 15.25
CA PHE A 131 -3.52 -8.05 15.03
C PHE A 131 -4.10 -7.98 13.61
N LYS A 132 -5.20 -7.26 13.45
CA LYS A 132 -5.85 -6.99 12.17
C LYS A 132 -5.51 -5.59 11.71
N TRP A 133 -5.30 -5.42 10.41
CA TRP A 133 -5.10 -4.10 9.80
C TRP A 133 -6.36 -3.23 9.99
N VAL A 134 -6.16 -1.92 10.23
CA VAL A 134 -7.23 -0.96 10.44
C VAL A 134 -6.99 0.30 9.62
N ASP A 135 -8.03 0.77 8.93
CA ASP A 135 -8.01 2.04 8.22
C ASP A 135 -7.92 3.22 9.21
N SER A 136 -7.21 4.28 8.83
CA SER A 136 -7.11 5.55 9.57
C SER A 136 -8.46 6.09 10.06
N LYS A 137 -9.55 5.88 9.32
CA LYS A 137 -10.90 6.32 9.70
C LYS A 137 -11.48 5.59 10.91
N ASN A 138 -11.06 4.34 11.10
CA ASN A 138 -11.58 3.43 12.10
C ASN A 138 -10.63 3.29 13.30
N ALA A 139 -9.50 4.00 13.29
CA ALA A 139 -8.52 3.98 14.35
C ALA A 139 -8.62 5.26 15.22
N PRO A 140 -8.42 5.16 16.54
CA PRO A 140 -8.57 6.28 17.47
C PRO A 140 -7.36 7.24 17.50
N PHE A 141 -6.53 7.24 16.46
CA PHE A 141 -5.32 8.06 16.39
C PHE A 141 -5.57 9.36 15.62
N ALA A 142 -4.88 10.43 16.04
CA ALA A 142 -4.91 11.68 15.29
C ALA A 142 -4.31 11.48 13.89
N LYS A 143 -4.94 12.09 12.87
CA LYS A 143 -4.38 12.08 11.52
C LYS A 143 -3.01 12.78 11.54
N PRO A 144 -1.97 12.18 10.95
CA PRO A 144 -0.66 12.81 10.90
C PRO A 144 -0.69 14.10 10.06
N ASN A 145 0.15 15.07 10.41
CA ASN A 145 0.17 16.40 9.79
C ASN A 145 0.52 16.39 8.29
N TYR A 146 1.12 15.32 7.78
CA TYR A 146 1.44 15.14 6.36
C TYR A 146 0.32 14.46 5.56
N GLU A 147 -0.70 13.90 6.21
CA GLU A 147 -1.89 13.40 5.50
C GLU A 147 -2.74 14.60 5.08
N LEU A 148 -2.95 14.75 3.78
CA LEU A 148 -3.86 15.76 3.25
C LEU A 148 -5.27 15.54 3.84
N PRO A 149 -5.97 16.62 4.24
CA PRO A 149 -7.31 16.49 4.78
C PRO A 149 -8.23 15.86 3.73
N GLU A 150 -9.04 14.88 4.15
CA GLU A 150 -10.06 14.30 3.28
C GLU A 150 -11.13 15.36 3.00
N VAL A 151 -11.12 15.90 1.78
CA VAL A 151 -12.15 16.82 1.30
C VAL A 151 -13.42 16.02 1.07
N THR A 152 -14.31 16.01 2.06
CA THR A 152 -15.66 15.51 1.85
C THR A 152 -16.44 16.58 1.11
N ILE A 153 -16.71 16.36 -0.18
CA ILE A 153 -17.57 17.26 -0.96
C ILE A 153 -19.01 17.00 -0.51
N SER A 154 -19.43 17.68 0.55
CA SER A 154 -20.86 17.80 0.85
C SER A 154 -21.44 18.85 -0.08
N GLU A 155 -22.34 18.47 -0.98
CA GLU A 155 -23.17 19.42 -1.70
C GLU A 155 -23.97 20.25 -0.67
N LYS A 156 -23.56 21.50 -0.45
CA LYS A 156 -24.35 22.45 0.32
C LYS A 156 -25.60 22.76 -0.50
N HIS A 157 -26.70 22.04 -0.27
CA HIS A 157 -28.02 22.53 -0.65
C HIS A 157 -28.31 23.80 0.16
N THR A 158 -28.06 24.96 -0.45
CA THR A 158 -28.47 26.26 0.09
C THR A 158 -30.00 26.31 0.06
N LYS A 159 -30.62 26.26 1.25
CA LYS A 159 -32.05 26.50 1.39
C LYS A 159 -32.38 27.90 0.88
N LYS A 160 -33.18 27.99 -0.20
CA LYS A 160 -33.70 29.26 -0.74
C LYS A 160 -34.42 30.04 0.36
N ARG A 161 -33.92 31.23 0.67
CA ARG A 161 -34.58 32.20 1.57
C ARG A 161 -35.72 32.87 0.82
N TRP A 162 -36.95 32.49 1.16
CA TRP A 162 -38.21 32.92 0.52
C TRP A 162 -38.51 34.43 0.55
N TRP A 163 -37.75 35.26 1.27
CA TRP A 163 -38.10 36.64 1.59
C TRP A 163 -37.38 37.73 0.77
N MET A 164 -36.63 37.38 -0.28
CA MET A 164 -35.89 38.35 -1.12
C MET A 164 -36.11 38.11 -2.63
N PRO A 165 -37.21 38.60 -3.23
CA PRO A 165 -37.53 38.35 -4.64
C PRO A 165 -36.81 39.27 -5.65
N TRP A 166 -35.95 40.19 -5.18
CA TRP A 166 -35.30 41.23 -6.01
C TRP A 166 -33.79 41.05 -6.22
N VAL A 167 -33.19 40.02 -5.62
CA VAL A 167 -31.80 39.66 -5.94
C VAL A 167 -31.84 38.79 -7.17
N LYS A 168 -31.49 39.35 -8.33
CA LYS A 168 -31.23 38.54 -9.52
C LYS A 168 -30.06 37.62 -9.18
N ASP A 169 -30.33 36.32 -9.09
CA ASP A 169 -29.30 35.30 -8.98
C ASP A 169 -28.26 35.56 -10.07
N PRO A 170 -26.95 35.62 -9.76
CA PRO A 170 -25.94 35.59 -10.80
C PRO A 170 -26.24 34.34 -11.64
N LYS A 171 -26.46 34.52 -12.95
CA LYS A 171 -26.69 33.39 -13.85
C LYS A 171 -25.62 32.35 -13.54
N PRO A 172 -25.99 31.10 -13.21
CA PRO A 172 -24.98 30.06 -13.04
C PRO A 172 -24.16 30.09 -14.32
N LYS A 173 -22.84 30.32 -14.19
CA LYS A 173 -21.94 29.90 -15.25
C LYS A 173 -22.27 28.43 -15.48
N ASN A 174 -22.46 28.03 -16.73
CA ASN A 174 -22.74 26.65 -17.10
C ASN A 174 -21.53 25.79 -16.70
N ASP A 175 -21.40 25.50 -15.42
CA ASP A 175 -20.49 24.51 -14.89
C ASP A 175 -21.17 23.19 -15.17
N ILE A 176 -20.61 22.47 -16.14
CA ILE A 176 -20.97 21.10 -16.47
C ILE A 176 -20.49 20.23 -15.28
N ILE A 177 -21.11 20.39 -14.11
CA ILE A 177 -21.09 19.36 -13.08
C ILE A 177 -22.12 18.35 -13.56
N GLY A 178 -21.69 17.53 -14.51
CA GLY A 178 -22.54 16.49 -15.08
C GLY A 178 -22.98 15.54 -13.99
N ASN A 179 -24.23 15.09 -14.06
CA ASN A 179 -24.78 13.89 -13.40
C ASN A 179 -24.05 12.59 -13.83
N GLY A 180 -22.75 12.65 -14.09
CA GLY A 180 -21.91 11.58 -14.61
C GLY A 180 -21.05 10.94 -13.51
N ILE A 181 -20.53 9.75 -13.82
CA ILE A 181 -19.69 8.96 -12.91
C ILE A 181 -18.43 9.77 -12.54
N TYR A 182 -18.04 9.79 -11.27
CA TYR A 182 -16.82 10.48 -10.84
C TYR A 182 -15.58 9.83 -11.48
N ILE A 183 -14.74 10.60 -12.15
CA ILE A 183 -13.49 10.11 -12.78
C ILE A 183 -12.32 10.94 -12.26
N ASN A 184 -11.23 10.29 -11.85
CA ASN A 184 -9.99 10.97 -11.50
C ASN A 184 -8.80 10.08 -11.86
N ILE A 185 -7.81 10.64 -12.56
CA ILE A 185 -6.58 9.94 -12.93
C ILE A 185 -5.38 10.76 -12.45
N GLU A 186 -4.45 10.13 -11.75
CA GLU A 186 -3.23 10.76 -11.27
C GLU A 186 -2.03 9.90 -11.68
N LEU A 187 -1.04 10.51 -12.33
CA LEU A 187 0.22 9.89 -12.71
C LEU A 187 1.35 10.67 -12.05
N ILE A 188 2.20 9.97 -11.33
CA ILE A 188 3.34 10.55 -10.62
C ILE A 188 4.59 9.77 -11.02
N GLY A 189 5.62 10.50 -11.43
CA GLY A 189 6.96 9.95 -11.67
C GLY A 189 7.00 8.98 -12.85
N GLY A 190 7.81 7.93 -12.72
CA GLY A 190 8.14 7.02 -13.82
C GLY A 190 9.34 7.51 -14.61
N GLY A 191 10.51 7.55 -13.99
CA GLY A 191 11.73 8.00 -14.65
C GLY A 191 12.97 7.70 -13.83
N TYR A 192 14.08 8.38 -14.13
CA TYR A 192 15.31 8.30 -13.35
C TYR A 192 15.79 9.70 -12.96
N TYR A 193 16.07 9.91 -11.67
CA TYR A 193 16.76 11.08 -11.13
C TYR A 193 18.25 11.05 -11.51
N GLY A 194 18.68 11.97 -12.36
CA GLY A 194 20.10 12.29 -12.55
C GLY A 194 20.41 12.85 -13.93
N GLY A 195 21.45 13.68 -13.99
CA GLY A 195 21.79 14.51 -15.15
C GLY A 195 22.20 15.91 -14.68
N LEU A 196 22.46 16.82 -15.61
CA LEU A 196 22.72 18.24 -15.29
C LEU A 196 21.46 18.97 -14.80
N ASP A 197 20.27 18.39 -15.01
CA ASP A 197 18.96 18.94 -14.61
C ASP A 197 18.08 17.83 -14.01
N ALA A 198 18.16 17.60 -12.69
CA ALA A 198 17.39 16.54 -12.05
C ALA A 198 15.90 16.93 -11.91
N VAL A 199 14.99 16.03 -12.29
CA VAL A 199 13.53 16.25 -12.22
C VAL A 199 13.02 15.93 -10.83
N SER A 200 12.71 16.94 -10.03
CA SER A 200 12.15 16.81 -8.68
C SER A 200 10.67 16.41 -8.65
N LYS A 201 9.88 16.85 -9.64
CA LYS A 201 8.43 16.61 -9.71
C LYS A 201 8.00 16.39 -11.16
N ASP A 202 7.16 15.37 -11.39
CA ASP A 202 6.49 15.15 -12.67
C ASP A 202 5.12 14.51 -12.43
N PHE A 203 4.12 15.36 -12.24
CA PHE A 203 2.78 14.97 -11.85
C PHE A 203 1.78 15.35 -12.94
N ILE A 204 1.00 14.39 -13.42
CA ILE A 204 -0.13 14.63 -14.31
C ILE A 204 -1.40 14.25 -13.57
N THR A 205 -2.33 15.20 -13.43
CA THR A 205 -3.64 15.00 -12.82
C THR A 205 -4.72 15.31 -13.84
N ILE A 206 -5.71 14.43 -13.96
CA ILE A 206 -6.93 14.65 -14.75
C ILE A 206 -8.11 14.59 -13.78
N GLU A 207 -8.68 15.76 -13.49
CA GLU A 207 -9.80 15.92 -12.58
C GLU A 207 -11.14 15.51 -13.24
N ASN A 208 -12.19 15.37 -12.43
CA ASN A 208 -13.50 14.89 -12.87
C ASN A 208 -14.21 15.79 -13.88
N ASP A 209 -13.91 17.08 -13.86
CA ASP A 209 -14.39 18.08 -14.82
C ASP A 209 -13.60 18.05 -16.15
N GLY A 210 -12.64 17.15 -16.30
CA GLY A 210 -11.74 17.07 -17.45
C GLY A 210 -10.56 18.03 -17.37
N ARG A 211 -10.30 18.68 -16.23
CA ARG A 211 -9.12 19.52 -16.08
C ARG A 211 -7.87 18.66 -15.97
N LEU A 212 -7.04 18.72 -17.00
CA LEU A 212 -5.71 18.13 -17.04
C LEU A 212 -4.68 19.17 -16.57
N ILE A 213 -3.89 18.80 -15.56
CA ILE A 213 -2.83 19.60 -14.96
C ILE A 213 -1.55 18.78 -15.04
N HIS A 214 -0.50 19.35 -15.65
CA HIS A 214 0.84 18.78 -15.66
C HIS A 214 1.78 19.70 -14.90
N GLU A 215 2.30 19.23 -13.77
CA GLU A 215 3.26 19.93 -12.92
C GLU A 215 4.62 19.25 -13.06
N PHE A 216 5.56 19.95 -13.68
CA PHE A 216 6.92 19.49 -13.89
C PHE A 216 7.89 20.43 -13.18
N GLU A 217 8.81 19.90 -12.38
CA GLU A 217 9.80 20.69 -11.66
C GLU A 217 11.19 20.07 -11.80
N SER A 218 12.15 20.87 -12.27
CA SER A 218 13.55 20.47 -12.37
C SER A 218 14.48 21.51 -11.76
N GLU A 219 15.71 21.10 -11.43
CA GLU A 219 16.72 21.98 -10.81
C GLU A 219 17.02 23.24 -11.63
N GLN A 220 16.99 23.17 -12.96
CA GLN A 220 17.28 24.30 -13.85
C GLN A 220 16.05 25.12 -14.22
N ASN A 221 14.89 24.47 -14.44
CA ASN A 221 13.71 25.15 -15.01
C ASN A 221 12.69 25.59 -13.95
N GLY A 222 12.86 25.18 -12.69
CA GLY A 222 11.88 25.41 -11.63
C GLY A 222 10.53 24.75 -11.94
N LEU A 223 9.46 25.22 -11.29
CA LEU A 223 8.12 24.65 -11.45
C LEU A 223 7.42 25.17 -12.72
N LEU A 224 7.18 24.27 -13.66
CA LEU A 224 6.36 24.46 -14.86
C LEU A 224 4.99 23.82 -14.63
N VAL A 225 3.93 24.61 -14.80
CA VAL A 225 2.55 24.12 -14.68
C VAL A 225 1.80 24.37 -15.98
N LYS A 226 1.42 23.30 -16.65
CA LYS A 226 0.57 23.32 -17.85
C LYS A 226 -0.84 22.87 -17.47
N LYS A 227 -1.86 23.57 -17.98
CA LYS A 227 -3.26 23.27 -17.68
C LYS A 227 -4.07 23.27 -18.98
N LYS A 228 -4.94 22.29 -19.13
CA LYS A 228 -5.87 22.17 -20.25
C LYS A 228 -7.16 21.53 -19.76
N THR A 229 -8.27 21.80 -20.44
CA THR A 229 -9.53 21.11 -20.18
C THR A 229 -9.81 20.19 -21.36
N ILE A 230 -10.01 18.90 -21.10
CA ILE A 230 -10.45 17.93 -22.09
C ILE A 230 -11.98 17.79 -22.04
N PRO A 231 -12.66 17.55 -23.18
CA PRO A 231 -14.08 17.30 -23.19
C PRO A 231 -14.45 16.09 -22.33
N ARG A 232 -15.60 16.16 -21.66
CA ARG A 232 -16.09 15.07 -20.81
C ARG A 232 -16.17 13.72 -21.52
N ARG A 233 -16.59 13.71 -22.79
CA ARG A 233 -16.64 12.51 -23.62
C ARG A 233 -15.27 11.86 -23.78
N GLU A 234 -14.23 12.65 -24.03
CA GLU A 234 -12.85 12.16 -24.16
C GLU A 234 -12.36 11.57 -22.84
N LEU A 235 -12.68 12.20 -21.70
CA LEU A 235 -12.38 11.66 -20.36
C LEU A 235 -13.09 10.32 -20.10
N GLU A 236 -14.35 10.18 -20.50
CA GLU A 236 -15.11 8.94 -20.32
C GLU A 236 -14.60 7.81 -21.22
N GLU A 237 -14.28 8.10 -22.48
CA GLU A 237 -13.62 7.15 -23.40
C GLU A 237 -12.26 6.71 -22.83
N PHE A 238 -11.51 7.64 -22.24
CA PHE A 238 -10.24 7.34 -21.59
C PHE A 238 -10.38 6.49 -20.32
N ALA A 239 -11.41 6.77 -19.50
CA ALA A 239 -11.72 5.95 -18.34
C ALA A 239 -12.16 4.53 -18.72
N ASN A 240 -12.94 4.38 -19.78
CA ASN A 240 -13.35 3.06 -20.30
C ASN A 240 -12.14 2.24 -20.77
N TYR A 241 -11.15 2.87 -21.40
CA TYR A 241 -9.90 2.21 -21.75
C TYR A 241 -9.21 1.56 -20.53
N PHE A 242 -9.13 2.25 -19.39
CA PHE A 242 -8.57 1.69 -18.15
C PHE A 242 -9.38 0.49 -17.63
N ILE A 243 -10.71 0.55 -17.75
CA ILE A 243 -11.61 -0.55 -17.36
C ILE A 243 -11.38 -1.77 -18.26
N GLU A 244 -11.28 -1.57 -19.56
CA GLU A 244 -11.01 -2.63 -20.55
C GLU A 244 -9.66 -3.30 -20.32
N GLN A 245 -8.64 -2.53 -19.91
CA GLN A 245 -7.33 -3.06 -19.52
C GLN A 245 -7.33 -3.79 -18.17
N ARG A 246 -8.48 -3.84 -17.46
CA ARG A 246 -8.63 -4.47 -16.14
C ARG A 246 -7.70 -3.86 -15.08
N PHE A 247 -7.50 -2.55 -15.11
CA PHE A 247 -6.57 -1.87 -14.21
C PHE A 247 -6.84 -2.15 -12.72
N PHE A 248 -8.12 -2.27 -12.33
CA PHE A 248 -8.52 -2.56 -10.95
C PHE A 248 -8.01 -3.91 -10.41
N ASP A 249 -7.72 -4.86 -11.31
CA ASP A 249 -7.31 -6.23 -10.97
C ASP A 249 -5.79 -6.33 -10.73
N TYR A 250 -5.03 -5.26 -11.02
CA TYR A 250 -3.57 -5.28 -10.90
C TYR A 250 -3.10 -5.31 -9.45
N LYS A 251 -1.82 -5.67 -9.23
CA LYS A 251 -1.22 -5.57 -7.89
C LYS A 251 -1.09 -4.10 -7.50
N LEU A 252 -1.22 -3.81 -6.21
CA LEU A 252 -1.00 -2.45 -5.70
C LEU A 252 0.46 -2.02 -5.85
N ILE A 253 1.39 -2.96 -5.68
CA ILE A 253 2.83 -2.72 -5.75
C ILE A 253 3.49 -3.88 -6.52
N TYR A 254 4.40 -3.55 -7.43
CA TYR A 254 5.31 -4.49 -8.09
C TYR A 254 6.71 -4.25 -7.54
N ASP A 255 7.16 -5.05 -6.56
CA ASP A 255 8.43 -4.82 -5.87
C ASP A 255 9.56 -5.72 -6.37
N CYS A 256 10.79 -5.35 -6.03
CA CYS A 256 12.01 -6.02 -6.43
C CYS A 256 12.18 -7.38 -5.72
N GLU A 257 12.18 -8.47 -6.48
CA GLU A 257 12.43 -9.82 -5.94
C GLU A 257 13.91 -10.22 -5.99
N THR A 258 14.73 -9.57 -6.82
CA THR A 258 16.14 -9.92 -7.02
C THR A 258 17.10 -8.93 -6.36
N ALA A 259 18.27 -9.42 -5.93
CA ALA A 259 19.34 -8.57 -5.38
C ALA A 259 19.81 -7.50 -6.40
N LEU A 260 19.78 -7.82 -7.70
CA LEU A 260 20.11 -6.90 -8.77
C LEU A 260 19.11 -5.74 -8.86
N CYS A 261 17.81 -6.03 -8.74
CA CYS A 261 16.75 -5.01 -8.68
C CYS A 261 16.87 -4.13 -7.43
N GLN A 262 17.09 -4.74 -6.26
CA GLN A 262 17.26 -3.99 -5.01
C GLN A 262 18.48 -3.05 -5.08
N LYS A 263 19.61 -3.53 -5.62
CA LYS A 263 20.79 -2.68 -5.83
C LYS A 263 20.50 -1.52 -6.80
N ARG A 264 19.72 -1.76 -7.86
CA ARG A 264 19.38 -0.74 -8.86
C ARG A 264 18.61 0.43 -8.26
N LYS A 265 17.76 0.22 -7.23
CA LYS A 265 17.00 1.28 -6.55
C LYS A 265 17.89 2.40 -5.99
N PHE A 266 19.14 2.09 -5.64
CA PHE A 266 20.06 3.05 -5.03
C PHE A 266 21.17 3.53 -5.98
N SER A 267 21.31 2.91 -7.15
CA SER A 267 22.29 3.31 -8.16
C SER A 267 21.89 4.61 -8.85
N LYS A 268 22.87 5.50 -9.08
CA LYS A 268 22.66 6.71 -9.90
C LYS A 268 22.62 6.37 -11.40
N PRO A 269 21.75 7.00 -12.21
CA PRO A 269 20.65 7.87 -11.80
C PRO A 269 19.57 7.07 -11.04
N THR A 270 19.12 7.61 -9.91
CA THR A 270 18.24 6.93 -8.96
C THR A 270 16.82 6.83 -9.55
N PRO A 271 16.20 5.64 -9.66
CA PRO A 271 14.88 5.52 -10.24
C PRO A 271 13.83 6.28 -9.43
N VAL A 272 12.91 6.94 -10.13
CA VAL A 272 11.71 7.57 -9.57
C VAL A 272 10.58 6.55 -9.68
N PRO A 273 9.95 6.16 -8.56
CA PRO A 273 8.80 5.27 -8.61
C PRO A 273 7.69 5.87 -9.48
N LEU A 274 7.11 5.03 -10.34
CA LEU A 274 5.87 5.33 -11.03
C LEU A 274 4.71 5.04 -10.08
N ARG A 275 3.78 5.99 -9.95
CA ARG A 275 2.51 5.79 -9.25
C ARG A 275 1.37 6.23 -10.13
N LEU A 276 0.48 5.29 -10.45
CA LEU A 276 -0.70 5.50 -11.28
C LEU A 276 -1.95 5.25 -10.43
N SER A 277 -2.78 6.27 -10.32
CA SER A 277 -4.04 6.31 -9.57
C SER A 277 -5.18 6.44 -10.55
N PHE A 278 -6.21 5.60 -10.39
CA PHE A 278 -7.44 5.69 -11.16
C PHE A 278 -8.65 5.54 -10.25
N THR A 279 -9.55 6.51 -10.32
CA THR A 279 -10.84 6.51 -9.63
C THR A 279 -11.95 6.55 -10.67
N TYR A 280 -12.91 5.64 -10.54
CA TYR A 280 -14.10 5.57 -11.38
C TYR A 280 -15.32 5.24 -10.52
N GLY A 281 -16.22 6.21 -10.36
CA GLY A 281 -17.32 6.16 -9.40
C GLY A 281 -16.78 5.91 -8.00
N ASP A 282 -17.23 4.81 -7.39
CA ASP A 282 -16.86 4.41 -6.03
C ASP A 282 -15.59 3.55 -5.96
N ARG A 283 -15.00 3.18 -7.11
CA ARG A 283 -13.80 2.33 -7.17
C ARG A 283 -12.56 3.19 -7.33
N ARG A 284 -11.57 2.98 -6.47
CA ARG A 284 -10.22 3.58 -6.59
C ARG A 284 -9.15 2.51 -6.57
N LYS A 285 -8.17 2.62 -7.46
CA LYS A 285 -6.97 1.77 -7.49
C LYS A 285 -5.73 2.63 -7.62
N VAL A 286 -4.68 2.27 -6.88
CA VAL A 286 -3.36 2.86 -7.00
C VAL A 286 -2.36 1.73 -7.25
N VAL A 287 -1.56 1.87 -8.31
CA VAL A 287 -0.49 0.94 -8.68
C VAL A 287 0.84 1.67 -8.57
N THR A 288 1.80 1.08 -7.86
CA THR A 288 3.13 1.64 -7.65
C THR A 288 4.20 0.69 -8.17
N ILE A 289 5.13 1.23 -8.98
CA ILE A 289 6.25 0.50 -9.58
C ILE A 289 7.54 1.25 -9.22
N PRO A 290 8.40 0.72 -8.33
CA PRO A 290 9.62 1.39 -7.89
C PRO A 290 10.65 1.67 -8.99
N ILE A 291 10.72 0.80 -10.01
CA ILE A 291 11.58 0.95 -11.18
C ILE A 291 10.74 0.74 -12.43
N TRP A 292 10.29 1.83 -13.04
CA TRP A 292 9.47 1.77 -14.25
C TRP A 292 10.33 1.75 -15.51
N GLY A 293 9.92 0.95 -16.49
CA GLY A 293 10.58 0.84 -17.78
C GLY A 293 11.90 0.07 -17.74
N LYS A 294 12.73 0.35 -18.73
CA LYS A 294 14.05 -0.25 -18.92
C LYS A 294 15.14 0.76 -18.62
N ASP A 295 16.31 0.28 -18.21
CA ASP A 295 17.48 1.15 -18.05
C ASP A 295 18.23 1.38 -19.39
N ASP A 296 19.35 2.08 -19.32
CA ASP A 296 20.28 2.35 -20.42
C ASP A 296 20.83 1.07 -21.09
N ARG A 297 20.78 -0.06 -20.39
CA ARG A 297 21.20 -1.38 -20.86
C ARG A 297 20.03 -2.23 -21.34
N ASN A 298 18.85 -1.63 -21.47
CA ASN A 298 17.61 -2.28 -21.89
C ASN A 298 17.14 -3.40 -20.93
N ILE A 299 17.53 -3.32 -19.65
CA ILE A 299 17.14 -4.29 -18.61
C ILE A 299 15.84 -3.82 -17.95
N GLN A 300 14.85 -4.71 -17.90
CA GLN A 300 13.63 -4.54 -17.12
C GLN A 300 13.79 -5.28 -15.79
N TYR A 301 13.68 -4.55 -14.68
CA TYR A 301 13.94 -5.09 -13.35
C TYR A 301 12.72 -5.71 -12.68
N LEU A 302 11.52 -5.30 -13.11
CA LEU A 302 10.25 -5.68 -12.51
C LEU A 302 9.31 -6.26 -13.57
N ASP A 303 8.65 -7.36 -13.22
CA ASP A 303 7.62 -7.98 -14.04
C ASP A 303 6.24 -7.40 -13.70
N TYR A 304 5.86 -6.34 -14.43
CA TYR A 304 4.55 -5.71 -14.35
C TYR A 304 3.84 -5.77 -15.71
N PRO A 305 2.49 -5.73 -15.75
CA PRO A 305 1.74 -5.84 -16.99
C PRO A 305 2.12 -4.76 -18.02
N PRO A 306 2.44 -5.12 -19.28
CA PRO A 306 2.78 -4.15 -20.34
C PRO A 306 1.64 -3.16 -20.67
N ALA A 307 0.41 -3.47 -20.26
CA ALA A 307 -0.70 -2.54 -20.36
C ALA A 307 -0.49 -1.27 -19.53
N ILE A 308 0.28 -1.34 -18.43
CA ILE A 308 0.63 -0.16 -17.62
C ILE A 308 1.44 0.83 -18.47
N ASP A 309 2.43 0.36 -19.25
CA ASP A 309 3.22 1.24 -20.12
C ASP A 309 2.30 1.95 -21.12
N LYS A 310 1.38 1.22 -21.76
CA LYS A 310 0.42 1.82 -22.70
C LYS A 310 -0.50 2.86 -22.05
N MET A 311 -0.93 2.64 -20.81
CA MET A 311 -1.73 3.59 -20.05
C MET A 311 -0.93 4.85 -19.70
N VAL A 312 0.32 4.69 -19.25
CA VAL A 312 1.22 5.82 -18.97
C VAL A 312 1.50 6.62 -20.24
N ASP A 313 1.84 5.96 -21.34
CA ASP A 313 2.06 6.59 -22.64
C ASP A 313 0.83 7.37 -23.09
N ALA A 314 -0.38 6.83 -22.88
CA ALA A 314 -1.61 7.51 -23.26
C ALA A 314 -1.86 8.78 -22.42
N ILE A 315 -1.58 8.74 -21.11
CA ILE A 315 -1.65 9.92 -20.23
C ILE A 315 -0.62 10.97 -20.67
N GLN A 316 0.63 10.56 -20.86
CA GLN A 316 1.71 11.46 -21.27
C GLN A 316 1.44 12.09 -22.63
N ASN A 317 0.94 11.33 -23.60
CA ASN A 317 0.54 11.86 -24.91
C ASN A 317 -0.61 12.87 -24.80
N MET A 318 -1.56 12.65 -23.88
CA MET A 318 -2.64 13.60 -23.61
C MET A 318 -2.09 14.91 -23.03
N ALA A 319 -1.11 14.83 -22.12
CA ALA A 319 -0.42 15.98 -21.55
C ALA A 319 0.56 16.67 -22.52
N ALA A 320 1.15 15.93 -23.47
CA ALA A 320 2.07 16.48 -24.46
C ALA A 320 1.36 17.27 -25.57
N ARG A 321 0.06 17.02 -25.81
CA ARG A 321 -0.80 17.81 -26.72
C ARG A 321 -1.14 19.22 -26.16
N ILE A 322 -0.35 19.73 -25.21
CA ILE A 322 -0.51 21.05 -24.58
C ILE A 322 0.48 22.05 -25.16
#